data_AF-C7MPS7-F1
#
_entry.id   AF-C7MPS7-F1
#
_cell.length_a   1.000
_cell.length_b   1.000
_cell.length_c   1.000
_cell.angle_alpha   90.00
_cell.angle_beta   90.00
_cell.angle_gamma   90.00
#
_symmetry.space_group_name_H-M   'P 1'
#
loop_
_entity.id
_entity.type
_entity.pdbx_description
1 polymer ?
#
loop_
_entity_poly.entity_id
_entity_poly.type
_entity_poly.pdbx_seq_one_letter_code
_entity_poly.pdbx_strand_id
1 'polypeptide(L)'
;MFDGVARWWDGFELWLAQQWFPVQFVLVAAVLLPLCVGMAWVIHRGVEAVADRLGRLCRADAAGNGHGVVDEGHGGRPDAVS
;
A
#
# COMPACT_ATOMS: atom_id res chain seq x y z
N MET A 1 -25.51 -22.16 -7.92
CA MET A 1 -24.08 -22.31 -7.50
C MET A 1 -23.83 -21.71 -6.13
N PHE A 2 -24.38 -20.53 -5.81
CA PHE A 2 -24.35 -19.97 -4.45
C PHE A 2 -25.23 -20.72 -3.44
N ASP A 3 -26.12 -21.58 -3.91
CA ASP A 3 -27.09 -22.33 -3.07
C ASP A 3 -26.42 -23.20 -2.00
N GLY A 4 -25.26 -23.80 -2.34
CA GLY A 4 -24.49 -24.58 -1.37
C GLY A 4 -23.87 -23.71 -0.27
N VAL A 5 -23.36 -22.54 -0.63
CA VAL A 5 -22.82 -21.55 0.33
C VAL A 5 -23.92 -20.97 1.19
N ALA A 6 -25.07 -20.64 0.58
CA ALA A 6 -26.24 -20.12 1.30
C ALA A 6 -26.76 -21.12 2.33
N ARG A 7 -26.80 -22.42 2.00
CA ARG A 7 -27.25 -23.46 2.94
C ARG A 7 -26.26 -23.72 4.08
N TRP A 8 -24.97 -23.63 3.79
CA TRP A 8 -23.95 -23.68 4.85
C TRP A 8 -24.02 -22.46 5.76
N TRP A 9 -24.22 -21.27 5.18
CA TRP A 9 -24.38 -20.02 5.92
C TRP A 9 -25.65 -20.01 6.80
N ASP A 10 -26.77 -20.52 6.31
CA ASP A 10 -28.01 -20.71 7.09
C ASP A 10 -27.78 -21.57 8.35
N GLY A 11 -26.99 -22.65 8.22
CA GLY A 11 -26.57 -23.45 9.38
C GLY A 11 -25.65 -22.70 10.35
N PHE A 12 -24.78 -21.84 9.82
CA PHE A 12 -23.91 -20.97 10.62
C PHE A 12 -24.71 -19.90 11.37
N GLU A 13 -25.73 -19.31 10.73
CA GLU A 13 -26.66 -18.36 11.36
C GLU A 13 -27.43 -19.02 12.51
N LEU A 14 -27.93 -20.24 12.32
CA LEU A 14 -28.62 -20.98 13.39
C LEU A 14 -27.68 -21.32 14.55
N TRP A 15 -26.43 -21.70 14.27
CA TRP A 15 -25.42 -21.95 15.29
C TRP A 15 -25.10 -20.68 16.09
N LEU A 16 -24.92 -19.55 15.41
CA LEU A 16 -24.67 -18.24 16.01
C LEU A 16 -25.85 -17.77 16.87
N ALA A 17 -27.08 -17.92 16.37
CA ALA A 17 -28.30 -17.49 17.05
C ALA A 17 -28.54 -18.24 18.37
N GLN A 18 -28.06 -19.49 18.48
CA GLN A 18 -28.12 -20.28 19.71
C GLN A 18 -27.01 -19.93 20.72
N GLN A 19 -25.97 -19.18 20.32
CA GLN A 19 -24.88 -18.84 21.23
C GLN A 19 -25.29 -17.82 22.29
N TRP A 20 -24.65 -17.91 23.46
CA TRP A 20 -24.78 -16.92 24.52
C TRP A 20 -24.24 -15.55 24.10
N PHE A 21 -24.82 -14.47 24.63
CA PHE A 21 -24.46 -13.09 24.30
C PHE A 21 -22.95 -12.78 24.38
N PRO A 22 -22.20 -13.20 25.43
CA PRO A 22 -20.75 -12.95 25.49
C PRO A 22 -19.97 -13.66 24.37
N VAL A 23 -20.41 -14.85 23.97
CA VAL A 23 -19.76 -15.64 22.91
C VAL A 23 -19.93 -14.95 21.56
N GLN A 24 -21.14 -14.45 21.25
CA GLN A 24 -21.40 -13.68 20.02
C GLN A 24 -20.52 -12.42 19.96
N PHE A 25 -20.42 -11.68 21.06
CA PHE A 25 -19.59 -10.48 21.13
C PHE A 25 -18.11 -10.79 20.88
N VAL A 26 -17.58 -11.84 21.51
CA VAL A 26 -16.18 -12.26 21.33
C VAL A 26 -15.93 -12.70 19.89
N LEU A 27 -16.85 -13.43 19.26
CA LEU A 27 -16.73 -13.83 17.85
C LEU A 27 -16.71 -12.60 16.92
N VAL A 28 -17.62 -11.65 17.12
CA VAL A 28 -17.65 -10.41 16.34
C VAL A 28 -16.37 -9.61 16.55
N ALA A 29 -15.91 -9.43 17.80
CA ALA A 29 -14.67 -8.75 18.09
C ALA A 29 -13.47 -9.47 17.44
N ALA A 30 -13.41 -10.79 17.52
CA ALA A 30 -12.35 -11.61 16.94
C ALA A 30 -12.30 -11.54 15.40
N VAL A 31 -13.40 -11.20 14.73
CA VAL A 31 -13.43 -10.98 13.27
C VAL A 31 -13.21 -9.51 12.92
N LEU A 32 -13.88 -8.60 13.63
CA LEU A 32 -13.87 -7.17 13.34
C LEU A 32 -12.53 -6.51 13.67
N LEU A 33 -11.89 -6.90 14.78
CA LEU A 33 -10.56 -6.39 15.16
C LEU A 33 -9.50 -6.70 14.09
N PRO A 34 -9.28 -7.95 13.67
CA PRO A 34 -8.31 -8.23 12.62
C PRO A 34 -8.74 -7.68 11.26
N LEU A 35 -10.05 -7.58 10.97
CA LEU A 35 -10.51 -6.92 9.76
C LEU A 35 -10.12 -5.43 9.75
N CYS A 36 -10.31 -4.74 10.87
CA CYS A 36 -9.92 -3.34 11.03
C CYS A 36 -8.40 -3.16 10.92
N VAL A 37 -7.63 -3.99 11.63
CA VAL A 37 -6.16 -3.97 11.57
C VAL A 37 -5.67 -4.29 10.15
N GLY A 38 -6.26 -5.29 9.50
CA GLY A 38 -5.95 -5.68 8.13
C GLY A 38 -6.24 -4.56 7.14
N MET A 39 -7.40 -3.90 7.27
CA MET A 39 -7.78 -2.76 6.42
C MET A 39 -6.82 -1.58 6.61
N ALA A 40 -6.50 -1.23 7.86
CA ALA A 40 -5.50 -0.21 8.15
C ALA A 40 -4.15 -0.56 7.53
N TRP A 41 -3.71 -1.81 7.66
CA TRP A 41 -2.44 -2.27 7.10
C TRP A 41 -2.41 -2.20 5.58
N VAL A 42 -3.52 -2.55 4.91
CA VAL A 42 -3.68 -2.41 3.45
C VAL A 42 -3.56 -0.95 3.03
N ILE A 43 -4.18 -0.03 3.76
CA ILE A 43 -4.08 1.41 3.47
C ILE A 43 -2.64 1.88 3.63
N HIS A 44 -1.99 1.55 4.75
CA HIS A 44 -0.59 1.90 4.98
C HIS A 44 0.33 1.38 3.87
N ARG A 45 0.18 0.10 3.49
CA ARG A 45 0.93 -0.48 2.36
C ARG A 45 0.62 0.17 1.01
N GLY A 46 -0.64 0.53 0.78
CA GLY A 46 -1.04 1.26 -0.42
C GLY A 46 -0.33 2.61 -0.50
N VAL A 47 -0.28 3.34 0.62
CA VAL A 47 0.42 4.63 0.71
C VAL A 47 1.93 4.46 0.48
N GLU A 48 2.57 3.50 1.13
CA GLU A 48 4.01 3.21 0.94
C GLU A 48 4.31 2.84 -0.52
N ALA A 49 3.51 1.96 -1.13
CA ALA A 49 3.69 1.56 -2.52
C ALA A 49 3.54 2.73 -3.51
N VAL A 50 2.60 3.65 -3.25
CA VAL A 50 2.40 4.86 -4.05
C VAL A 50 3.54 5.86 -3.84
N ALA A 51 3.97 6.08 -2.60
CA ALA A 51 5.10 6.96 -2.27
C ALA A 51 6.40 6.48 -2.92
N ASP A 52 6.68 5.18 -2.87
CA ASP A 52 7.83 4.55 -3.52
C ASP A 52 7.78 4.71 -5.04
N ARG A 53 6.59 4.57 -5.64
CA ARG A 53 6.41 4.80 -7.08
C ARG A 53 6.69 6.25 -7.46
N LEU A 54 6.16 7.21 -6.71
CA LEU A 54 6.37 8.63 -6.96
C LEU A 54 7.84 9.04 -6.76
N GLY A 55 8.49 8.55 -5.70
CA GLY A 55 9.91 8.79 -5.46
C GLY A 55 10.82 8.29 -6.59
N ARG A 56 10.48 7.14 -7.20
CA ARG A 56 11.18 6.64 -8.40
C ARG A 56 10.98 7.55 -9.61
N LEU A 57 9.77 8.07 -9.82
CA LEU A 57 9.49 8.99 -10.93
C LEU A 57 10.21 10.33 -10.75
N CYS A 58 10.09 10.97 -9.58
CA CYS A 58 10.78 12.24 -9.31
C CYS A 58 12.32 12.10 -9.39
N ARG A 59 12.87 10.94 -9.01
CA ARG A 59 14.31 10.67 -9.19
C ARG A 59 14.69 10.50 -10.65
N ALA A 60 13.84 9.87 -11.47
CA ALA A 60 14.06 9.75 -12.90
C ALA A 60 14.02 11.13 -13.58
N ASP A 61 13.09 12.01 -13.19
CA ASP A 61 13.04 13.40 -13.66
C ASP A 61 14.29 14.19 -13.26
N ALA A 62 14.76 14.06 -12.01
CA ALA A 62 15.97 14.73 -11.55
C ALA A 62 17.25 14.25 -12.27
N ALA A 63 17.33 12.95 -12.57
CA ALA A 63 18.44 12.38 -13.35
C ALA A 63 18.44 12.86 -14.81
N GLY A 64 17.25 13.07 -15.40
CA GLY A 64 17.10 13.66 -16.74
C GLY A 64 17.44 15.16 -16.76
N ASN A 65 17.06 15.91 -15.72
CA ASN A 65 17.34 17.34 -15.63
C ASN A 65 18.80 17.67 -15.26
N GLY A 66 19.49 16.77 -14.55
CA GLY A 66 20.92 16.93 -14.20
C GLY A 66 21.89 16.77 -15.38
N HIS A 67 21.46 16.13 -16.47
CA HIS A 67 22.26 16.00 -17.69
C HIS A 67 22.35 17.32 -18.50
N GLY A 68 21.45 18.28 -18.25
CA GLY A 68 21.43 19.58 -18.95
C GLY A 68 22.18 20.72 -18.25
N VAL A 69 22.74 20.51 -17.05
CA VAL A 69 23.43 21.56 -16.26
C VAL A 69 24.95 21.33 -16.19
N VAL A 70 25.46 20.23 -16.72
CA VAL A 70 26.91 19.97 -16.82
C VAL A 70 27.41 20.26 -18.24
N ASP A 71 27.24 21.50 -18.69
CA ASP A 71 28.03 22.09 -19.77
C ASP A 71 28.24 23.60 -19.54
N GLU A 72 28.57 24.00 -18.31
CA GLU A 72 29.18 25.32 -18.06
C GLU A 72 30.31 25.14 -17.06
N GLY A 73 31.47 24.73 -17.57
CA GLY A 73 32.58 24.37 -16.71
C GLY A 73 33.89 24.13 -17.45
N HIS A 74 34.43 25.22 -18.00
CA HIS A 74 35.87 25.39 -18.21
C HIS A 74 36.50 24.56 -19.35
N GLY A 75 36.17 24.95 -20.59
CA GLY A 75 37.11 24.83 -21.70
C GLY A 75 38.36 25.62 -21.36
N GLY A 76 39.43 24.90 -21.04
CA GLY A 76 40.72 25.45 -20.66
C GLY A 76 41.22 26.45 -21.69
N ARG A 77 41.99 27.41 -21.18
CA ARG A 77 42.73 28.39 -21.96
C ARG A 77 44.22 28.03 -21.90
N PRO A 78 44.75 27.21 -22.86
CA PRO A 78 46.17 26.88 -22.90
C PRO A 78 46.86 27.40 -24.18
N ASP A 79 46.91 28.72 -24.42
CA ASP A 79 47.77 29.25 -25.48
C ASP A 79 47.76 30.78 -25.59
N ALA A 80 48.95 31.36 -25.37
CA ALA A 80 49.60 32.43 -26.14
C ALA A 80 50.69 33.01 -25.23
N VAL A 81 51.93 32.53 -25.31
CA VAL A 81 53.01 32.98 -26.22
C VAL A 81 53.36 34.47 -26.06
N SER A 82 54.67 34.69 -25.87
CA SER A 82 55.46 35.92 -25.76
C SER A 82 55.56 36.59 -24.40
#